data_AF-A0A7C6NPK6-F1
#
_entry.id   AF-A0A7C6NPK6-F1
#
_cell.length_a   1.000
_cell.length_b   1.000
_cell.length_c   1.000
_cell.angle_alpha   90.00
_cell.angle_beta   90.00
_cell.angle_gamma   90.00
#
_symmetry.space_group_name_H-M   'P 1'
#
loop_
_entity.id
_entity.type
_entity.pdbx_description
1 polymer ?
#
loop_
_entity_poly.entity_id
_entity_poly.type
_entity_poly.pdbx_seq_one_letter_code
_entity_poly.pdbx_strand_id
1 'polypeptide(L)'
;MTQATRRKVLTQEGKRKSTNAGLWLDKYIKDQDREGTARRELVEEVANIRQPEWYPSWFERWKNGLEEIGAQMREAQVLGRMAVGLGADSVLETSISLHHTLGVPYIPGTALKGLASSFARNRLGDDWAPEVEDGPHSIMFGNTDTAGYVTFFDAIPLPGKSDLFLDVITVHHPDYYTTGANPPADWDSPTPVPFLSASGRYLIALLGPEEWVDAAFSILGYSLETVGVGAKTSSGYGRLVLETPPPVNTEHQIVDDLIAQVSSLSNDKVAGSIYAFYEHWKELDVGPEQKRRFAEAIVIKIKDAGREKKTKDKAWYKELVDYLK
;
A
#
# COMPACT_ATOMS: atom_id res chain seq x y z
N MET A 1 45.39 12.67 -6.18
CA MET A 1 45.24 12.30 -4.75
C MET A 1 43.74 12.24 -4.49
N THR A 2 43.19 11.04 -4.25
CA THR A 2 41.82 10.91 -3.76
C THR A 2 41.78 11.53 -2.37
N GLN A 3 40.98 12.59 -2.23
CA GLN A 3 40.80 13.24 -0.94
C GLN A 3 39.81 12.37 -0.17
N ALA A 4 40.27 11.72 0.90
CA ALA A 4 39.41 10.90 1.73
C ALA A 4 38.25 11.75 2.27
N THR A 5 37.05 11.52 1.74
CA THR A 5 35.83 12.23 2.14
C THR A 5 35.27 11.68 3.44
N ARG A 6 35.61 10.44 3.79
CA ARG A 6 35.26 9.86 5.08
C ARG A 6 36.04 10.53 6.21
N ARG A 7 35.33 10.90 7.29
CA ARG A 7 35.98 11.36 8.53
C ARG A 7 36.96 10.27 9.01
N LYS A 8 38.19 10.65 9.36
CA LYS A 8 39.24 9.72 9.84
C LYS A 8 38.76 8.80 10.98
N VAL A 9 37.94 9.32 11.88
CA VAL A 9 37.37 8.56 13.00
C VAL A 9 36.44 7.42 12.56
N LEU A 10 35.87 7.52 11.36
CA LEU A 10 35.00 6.50 10.81
C LEU A 10 35.78 5.46 10.01
N THR A 11 37.03 5.68 9.60
CA THR A 11 37.74 4.80 8.64
C THR A 11 37.84 3.34 9.07
N GLN A 12 37.88 3.07 10.38
CA GLN A 12 37.97 1.71 10.94
C GLN A 12 36.60 1.06 11.21
N GLU A 13 35.50 1.81 11.07
CA GLU A 13 34.16 1.29 11.33
C GLU A 13 33.66 0.40 10.18
N GLY A 14 33.30 -0.83 10.51
CA GLY A 14 32.69 -1.79 9.60
C GLY A 14 31.19 -1.96 9.83
N LYS A 15 30.51 -2.62 8.88
CA LYS A 15 29.09 -2.97 9.01
C LYS A 15 28.87 -3.94 10.17
N ARG A 16 27.90 -3.62 11.02
CA ARG A 16 27.39 -4.46 12.12
C ARG A 16 25.94 -4.87 11.83
N LYS A 17 25.39 -5.83 12.60
CA LYS A 17 23.97 -6.22 12.49
C LYS A 17 22.99 -5.06 12.76
N SER A 18 23.40 -4.09 13.57
CA SER A 18 22.60 -2.90 13.92
C SER A 18 22.82 -1.70 12.99
N THR A 19 23.49 -1.88 11.85
CA THR A 19 23.80 -0.78 10.93
C THR A 19 22.52 -0.23 10.30
N ASN A 20 22.30 1.07 10.40
CA ASN A 20 21.22 1.75 9.70
C ASN A 20 21.65 2.04 8.25
N ALA A 21 20.83 1.61 7.28
CA ALA A 21 21.13 1.74 5.85
C ALA A 21 21.29 3.19 5.40
N GLY A 22 20.42 4.09 5.87
CA GLY A 22 20.46 5.52 5.53
C GLY A 22 21.70 6.21 6.11
N LEU A 23 22.02 5.93 7.38
CA LEU A 23 23.24 6.45 7.98
C LEU A 23 24.50 5.98 7.24
N TRP A 24 24.54 4.71 6.84
CA TRP A 24 25.66 4.16 6.07
C TRP A 24 25.77 4.85 4.71
N LEU A 25 24.67 4.95 3.98
CA LEU A 25 24.59 5.63 2.68
C LEU A 25 25.10 7.09 2.76
N ASP A 26 24.68 7.83 3.78
CA ASP A 26 24.94 9.27 3.87
C ASP A 26 26.34 9.62 4.40
N LYS A 27 26.93 8.77 5.26
CA LYS A 27 28.12 9.13 6.06
C LYS A 27 29.34 8.25 5.84
N TYR A 28 29.23 7.12 5.14
CA TYR A 28 30.29 6.10 5.09
C TYR A 28 30.98 5.94 3.72
N ILE A 29 30.70 6.82 2.75
CA ILE A 29 31.46 6.88 1.49
C ILE A 29 32.97 7.02 1.78
N LYS A 30 33.78 6.11 1.24
CA LYS A 30 35.23 6.07 1.51
C LYS A 30 35.92 7.26 0.86
N ASP A 31 35.83 7.32 -0.47
CA ASP A 31 36.41 8.35 -1.32
C ASP A 31 35.39 8.80 -2.38
N GLN A 32 35.54 10.02 -2.91
CA GLN A 32 34.87 10.47 -4.13
C GLN A 32 35.84 10.30 -5.31
N ASP A 33 36.06 9.05 -5.71
CA ASP A 33 36.89 8.75 -6.87
C ASP A 33 36.17 9.15 -8.17
N ARG A 34 36.95 9.60 -9.17
CA ARG A 34 36.41 9.98 -10.48
C ARG A 34 35.85 8.80 -11.27
N GLU A 35 36.28 7.58 -10.96
CA GLU A 35 35.85 6.35 -11.64
C GLU A 35 34.55 5.75 -11.06
N GLY A 36 34.05 6.30 -9.95
CA GLY A 36 32.78 5.88 -9.33
C GLY A 36 32.82 4.51 -8.63
N THR A 37 34.01 3.94 -8.43
CA THR A 37 34.20 2.63 -7.78
C THR A 37 33.75 2.66 -6.32
N ALA A 38 34.11 3.70 -5.57
CA ALA A 38 33.72 3.85 -4.17
C ALA A 38 32.21 4.08 -4.00
N ARG A 39 31.57 4.72 -5.00
CA ARG A 39 30.11 4.89 -5.03
C ARG A 39 29.42 3.55 -5.22
N ARG A 40 29.90 2.74 -6.19
CA ARG A 40 29.37 1.40 -6.44
C ARG A 40 29.51 0.50 -5.21
N GLU A 41 30.69 0.48 -4.59
CA GLU A 41 30.92 -0.26 -3.35
C GLU A 41 29.96 0.16 -2.24
N LEU A 42 29.75 1.46 -2.05
CA LEU A 42 28.84 1.95 -1.00
C LEU A 42 27.40 1.50 -1.26
N VAL A 43 26.92 1.63 -2.49
CA VAL A 43 25.56 1.18 -2.88
C VAL A 43 25.41 -0.32 -2.67
N GLU A 44 26.40 -1.12 -3.07
CA GLU A 44 26.42 -2.57 -2.82
C GLU A 44 26.47 -2.91 -1.33
N GLU A 45 27.24 -2.15 -0.55
CA GLU A 45 27.31 -2.32 0.90
C GLU A 45 25.95 -2.06 1.55
N VAL A 46 25.22 -1.03 1.12
CA VAL A 46 23.89 -0.64 1.62
C VAL A 46 22.80 -1.61 1.18
N ALA A 47 22.85 -2.10 -0.07
CA ALA A 47 21.90 -3.10 -0.57
C ALA A 47 21.89 -4.38 0.28
N ASN A 48 23.01 -4.70 0.92
CA ASN A 48 23.18 -5.85 1.80
C ASN A 48 22.80 -5.57 3.28
N ILE A 49 22.32 -4.37 3.62
CA ILE A 49 21.83 -4.06 4.97
C ILE A 49 20.37 -4.47 5.09
N ARG A 50 20.09 -5.34 6.06
CA ARG A 50 18.73 -5.85 6.33
C ARG A 50 17.96 -4.94 7.28
N GLN A 51 16.65 -5.13 7.34
CA GLN A 51 15.80 -4.51 8.35
C GLN A 51 16.33 -4.79 9.78
N PRO A 52 16.28 -3.82 10.70
CA PRO A 52 16.70 -4.03 12.09
C PRO A 52 15.89 -5.12 12.80
N GLU A 53 16.50 -5.85 13.75
CA GLU A 53 15.83 -6.93 14.49
C GLU A 53 14.61 -6.45 15.29
N TRP A 54 14.59 -5.18 15.71
CA TRP A 54 13.47 -4.57 16.44
C TRP A 54 12.36 -4.00 15.52
N TYR A 55 12.58 -4.01 14.20
CA TYR A 55 11.66 -3.45 13.21
C TYR A 55 10.25 -4.06 13.28
N PRO A 56 10.07 -5.39 13.40
CA PRO A 56 8.73 -5.97 13.51
C PRO A 56 7.92 -5.41 14.68
N SER A 57 8.55 -5.28 15.86
CA SER A 57 7.87 -4.72 17.03
C SER A 57 7.53 -3.25 16.89
N TRP A 58 8.34 -2.47 16.15
CA TRP A 58 8.01 -1.09 15.82
C TRP A 58 6.85 -1.01 14.81
N PHE A 59 6.89 -1.85 13.77
CA PHE A 59 5.87 -1.93 12.74
C PHE A 59 4.49 -2.26 13.32
N GLU A 60 4.41 -3.26 14.20
CA GLU A 60 3.15 -3.62 14.87
C GLU A 60 2.60 -2.46 15.72
N ARG A 61 3.44 -1.74 16.46
CA ARG A 61 2.97 -0.56 17.21
C ARG A 61 2.46 0.55 16.30
N TRP A 62 3.14 0.80 15.20
CA TRP A 62 2.73 1.80 14.21
C TRP A 62 1.40 1.40 13.56
N LYS A 63 1.27 0.14 13.14
CA LYS A 63 0.04 -0.41 12.55
C LYS A 63 -1.14 -0.33 13.54
N ASN A 64 -0.94 -0.71 14.79
CA ASN A 64 -1.99 -0.59 15.82
C ASN A 64 -2.42 0.87 16.02
N GLY A 65 -1.47 1.82 16.01
CA GLY A 65 -1.80 3.24 16.09
C GLY A 65 -2.64 3.74 14.90
N LEU A 66 -2.44 3.18 13.70
CA LEU A 66 -3.27 3.46 12.54
C LEU A 66 -4.68 2.86 12.68
N GLU A 67 -4.80 1.64 13.21
CA GLU A 67 -6.09 0.99 13.48
C GLU A 67 -6.90 1.76 14.53
N GLU A 68 -6.25 2.22 15.61
CA GLU A 68 -6.88 2.98 16.69
C GLU A 68 -7.50 4.30 16.23
N ILE A 69 -6.88 4.97 15.25
CA ILE A 69 -7.40 6.21 14.66
C ILE A 69 -8.38 5.95 13.51
N GLY A 70 -8.69 4.68 13.19
CA GLY A 70 -9.62 4.30 12.13
C GLY A 70 -9.06 4.47 10.72
N ALA A 71 -7.73 4.45 10.54
CA ALA A 71 -7.13 4.47 9.21
C ALA A 71 -7.38 3.14 8.50
N GLN A 72 -7.79 3.23 7.23
CA GLN A 72 -7.92 2.05 6.38
C GLN A 72 -6.58 1.72 5.74
N MET A 73 -6.25 0.44 5.66
CA MET A 73 -4.94 -0.02 5.20
C MET A 73 -5.06 -1.08 4.11
N ARG A 74 -4.15 -1.02 3.14
CA ARG A 74 -4.00 -2.01 2.06
C ARG A 74 -2.54 -2.33 1.84
N GLU A 75 -2.23 -3.59 1.58
CA GLU A 75 -0.89 -4.00 1.17
C GLU A 75 -0.68 -3.66 -0.31
N ALA A 76 0.53 -3.29 -0.68
CA ALA A 76 0.92 -3.04 -2.07
C ALA A 76 2.23 -3.76 -2.38
N GLN A 77 2.22 -4.59 -3.42
CA GLN A 77 3.38 -5.34 -3.89
C GLN A 77 4.07 -4.58 -5.03
N VAL A 78 5.37 -4.31 -4.88
CA VAL A 78 6.21 -3.79 -5.97
C VAL A 78 6.39 -4.90 -7.02
N LEU A 79 6.04 -4.62 -8.27
CA LEU A 79 6.11 -5.60 -9.38
C LEU A 79 7.52 -5.83 -9.91
N GLY A 80 8.41 -4.85 -9.77
CA GLY A 80 9.80 -4.94 -10.21
C GLY A 80 10.73 -4.24 -9.24
N ARG A 81 11.28 -3.10 -9.67
CA ARG A 81 12.10 -2.21 -8.87
C ARG A 81 11.41 -0.88 -8.67
N MET A 82 11.68 -0.23 -7.55
CA MET A 82 11.17 1.09 -7.21
C MET A 82 12.33 1.98 -6.78
N ALA A 83 12.36 3.22 -7.28
CA ALA A 83 13.37 4.21 -6.92
C ALA A 83 12.68 5.51 -6.48
N VAL A 84 12.30 5.60 -5.20
CA VAL A 84 11.62 6.78 -4.66
C VAL A 84 12.64 7.75 -4.08
N GLY A 85 12.52 9.04 -4.43
CA GLY A 85 13.41 10.09 -3.95
C GLY A 85 14.79 10.06 -4.61
N LEU A 86 14.90 9.68 -5.88
CA LEU A 86 16.18 9.62 -6.62
C LEU A 86 16.86 10.99 -6.78
N GLY A 87 16.09 12.06 -6.83
CA GLY A 87 16.57 13.43 -7.02
C GLY A 87 16.72 14.24 -5.73
N ALA A 88 16.73 13.60 -4.55
CA ALA A 88 17.04 14.33 -3.33
C ALA A 88 18.56 14.58 -3.26
N ASP A 89 18.95 15.70 -2.65
CA ASP A 89 20.36 16.05 -2.53
C ASP A 89 21.11 14.96 -1.77
N SER A 90 22.10 14.38 -2.43
CA SER A 90 22.90 13.27 -1.90
C SER A 90 24.34 13.42 -2.34
N VAL A 91 25.25 12.97 -1.47
CA VAL A 91 26.69 12.87 -1.76
C VAL A 91 26.96 11.97 -2.98
N LEU A 92 26.00 11.11 -3.33
CA LEU A 92 26.07 10.17 -4.44
C LEU A 92 25.40 10.65 -5.73
N GLU A 93 24.86 11.88 -5.80
CA GLU A 93 24.05 12.42 -6.91
C GLU A 93 22.72 11.68 -7.18
N THR A 94 22.59 10.45 -6.67
CA THR A 94 21.36 9.65 -6.65
C THR A 94 21.05 9.20 -5.22
N SER A 95 19.80 9.32 -4.81
CA SER A 95 19.34 8.89 -3.48
C SER A 95 18.22 7.85 -3.56
N ILE A 96 17.86 7.29 -2.41
CA ILE A 96 16.60 6.57 -2.24
C ILE A 96 16.01 7.01 -0.90
N SER A 97 14.69 7.05 -0.81
CA SER A 97 13.97 7.39 0.41
C SER A 97 14.11 6.25 1.41
N LEU A 98 15.14 6.33 2.26
CA LEU A 98 15.31 5.50 3.44
C LEU A 98 14.77 6.24 4.66
N HIS A 99 13.95 5.58 5.45
CA HIS A 99 13.40 6.19 6.65
C HIS A 99 14.55 6.48 7.62
N HIS A 100 14.69 7.73 8.04
CA HIS A 100 15.87 8.22 8.74
C HIS A 100 16.26 7.37 9.96
N THR A 101 15.28 7.04 10.81
CA THR A 101 15.51 6.26 12.03
C THR A 101 15.48 4.74 11.82
N LEU A 102 14.73 4.24 10.84
CA LEU A 102 14.50 2.80 10.64
C LEU A 102 15.49 2.17 9.67
N GLY A 103 16.03 2.97 8.74
CA GLY A 103 16.93 2.49 7.69
C GLY A 103 16.24 1.58 6.67
N VAL A 104 14.90 1.60 6.58
CA VAL A 104 14.13 0.82 5.60
C VAL A 104 13.70 1.71 4.44
N PRO A 105 13.57 1.18 3.22
CA PRO A 105 12.95 1.94 2.13
C PRO A 105 11.49 2.25 2.48
N TYR A 106 11.01 3.45 2.15
CA TYR A 106 9.62 3.82 2.34
C TYR A 106 9.14 4.71 1.18
N ILE A 107 7.81 4.81 1.03
CA ILE A 107 7.19 5.71 0.06
C ILE A 107 6.56 6.86 0.86
N PRO A 108 7.03 8.11 0.72
CA PRO A 108 6.43 9.23 1.41
C PRO A 108 4.94 9.37 1.08
N GLY A 109 4.11 9.68 2.08
CA GLY A 109 2.67 9.93 1.89
C GLY A 109 2.42 11.08 0.92
N THR A 110 3.33 12.06 0.86
CA THR A 110 3.32 13.13 -0.14
C THR A 110 3.52 12.62 -1.57
N ALA A 111 4.36 11.60 -1.76
CA ALA A 111 4.57 10.98 -3.07
C ALA A 111 3.32 10.19 -3.50
N LEU A 112 2.67 9.48 -2.57
CA LEU A 112 1.40 8.81 -2.83
C LEU A 112 0.29 9.80 -3.18
N LYS A 113 0.12 10.85 -2.35
CA LYS A 113 -0.87 11.91 -2.58
C LYS A 113 -0.63 12.61 -3.91
N GLY A 114 0.62 12.96 -4.23
CA GLY A 114 0.99 13.60 -5.48
C GLY A 114 0.74 12.71 -6.69
N LEU A 115 1.02 11.42 -6.60
CA LEU A 115 0.71 10.44 -7.65
C LEU A 115 -0.81 10.36 -7.89
N ALA A 116 -1.59 10.19 -6.83
CA ALA A 116 -3.05 10.09 -6.91
C ALA A 116 -3.67 11.38 -7.48
N SER A 117 -3.25 12.55 -6.99
CA SER A 117 -3.72 13.86 -7.46
C SER A 117 -3.37 14.09 -8.93
N SER A 118 -2.13 13.82 -9.33
CA SER A 118 -1.71 13.93 -10.72
C SER A 118 -2.48 12.97 -11.63
N PHE A 119 -2.71 11.74 -11.18
CA PHE A 119 -3.51 10.77 -11.94
C PHE A 119 -4.95 11.26 -12.11
N ALA A 120 -5.57 11.71 -11.02
CA ALA A 120 -6.94 12.22 -11.03
C ALA A 120 -7.12 13.37 -12.02
N ARG A 121 -6.28 14.41 -11.90
CA ARG A 121 -6.26 15.56 -12.81
C ARG A 121 -6.14 15.18 -14.28
N ASN A 122 -5.29 14.20 -14.59
CA ASN A 122 -4.93 13.91 -15.98
C ASN A 122 -5.77 12.79 -16.62
N ARG A 123 -6.47 11.96 -15.84
CA ARG A 123 -7.10 10.74 -16.35
C ARG A 123 -8.54 10.47 -15.92
N LEU A 124 -9.10 11.20 -14.96
CA LEU A 124 -10.47 10.97 -14.49
C LEU A 124 -11.52 11.91 -15.12
N GLY A 125 -11.10 12.74 -16.09
CA GLY A 125 -11.99 13.64 -16.84
C GLY A 125 -12.17 15.01 -16.18
N ASP A 126 -12.99 15.84 -16.82
CA ASP A 126 -13.14 17.27 -16.49
C ASP A 126 -13.71 17.50 -15.08
N ASP A 127 -14.52 16.58 -14.56
CA ASP A 127 -15.07 16.66 -13.19
C ASP A 127 -13.97 16.60 -12.11
N TRP A 128 -12.81 16.01 -12.43
CA TRP A 128 -11.65 15.94 -11.53
C TRP A 128 -10.60 17.02 -11.81
N ALA A 129 -10.92 18.00 -12.66
CA ALA A 129 -10.03 19.13 -12.88
C ALA A 129 -9.89 19.98 -11.61
N PRO A 130 -8.66 20.35 -11.18
CA PRO A 130 -8.44 21.18 -10.00
C PRO A 130 -9.15 22.54 -10.01
N GLU A 131 -9.52 23.02 -11.19
CA GLU A 131 -10.20 24.30 -11.42
C GLU A 131 -11.71 24.25 -11.12
N VAL A 132 -12.29 23.06 -10.95
CA VAL A 132 -13.69 22.90 -10.57
C VAL A 132 -13.86 23.30 -9.09
N GLU A 133 -14.61 24.37 -8.87
CA GLU A 133 -14.96 24.86 -7.53
C GLU A 133 -15.75 23.78 -6.77
N ASP A 134 -15.32 23.50 -5.54
CA ASP A 134 -15.84 22.41 -4.70
C ASP A 134 -15.89 21.03 -5.40
N GLY A 135 -15.02 20.82 -6.39
CA GLY A 135 -14.93 19.56 -7.14
C GLY A 135 -14.25 18.44 -6.34
N PRO A 136 -14.41 17.18 -6.77
CA PRO A 136 -13.88 16.00 -6.07
C PRO A 136 -12.36 16.02 -5.88
N HIS A 137 -11.61 16.63 -6.80
CA HIS A 137 -10.17 16.81 -6.63
C HIS A 137 -9.84 17.70 -5.42
N SER A 138 -10.51 18.85 -5.31
CA SER A 138 -10.30 19.79 -4.20
C SER A 138 -10.75 19.18 -2.86
N ILE A 139 -11.85 18.43 -2.85
CA ILE A 139 -12.32 17.75 -1.64
C ILE A 139 -11.32 16.68 -1.18
N MET A 140 -10.85 15.82 -2.08
CA MET A 140 -9.93 14.75 -1.70
C MET A 140 -8.56 15.28 -1.28
N PHE A 141 -7.97 16.16 -2.08
CA PHE A 141 -6.56 16.55 -1.96
C PHE A 141 -6.34 17.92 -1.28
N GLY A 142 -7.38 18.75 -1.20
CA GLY A 142 -7.29 20.14 -0.77
C GLY A 142 -6.85 21.07 -1.90
N ASN A 143 -6.88 22.37 -1.62
CA ASN A 143 -6.36 23.42 -2.47
C ASN A 143 -5.58 24.46 -1.63
N THR A 144 -5.40 25.68 -2.13
CA THR A 144 -4.70 26.76 -1.40
C THR A 144 -5.45 27.26 -0.18
N ASP A 145 -6.77 27.11 -0.17
CA ASP A 145 -7.68 27.70 0.81
C ASP A 145 -8.30 26.65 1.76
N THR A 146 -8.37 25.38 1.33
CA THR A 146 -8.97 24.27 2.08
C THR A 146 -8.06 23.06 2.19
N ALA A 147 -8.10 22.40 3.35
CA ALA A 147 -7.44 21.12 3.55
C ALA A 147 -8.21 19.99 2.86
N GLY A 148 -7.50 19.00 2.33
CA GLY A 148 -8.11 17.78 1.80
C GLY A 148 -8.65 16.88 2.89
N TYR A 149 -9.74 16.17 2.58
CA TYR A 149 -10.41 15.27 3.52
C TYR A 149 -9.69 13.93 3.71
N VAL A 150 -8.78 13.56 2.80
CA VAL A 150 -8.02 12.31 2.88
C VAL A 150 -6.56 12.56 3.26
N THR A 151 -6.16 11.96 4.37
CA THR A 151 -4.78 11.91 4.85
C THR A 151 -4.07 10.71 4.25
N PHE A 152 -2.91 10.95 3.63
CA PHE A 152 -2.03 9.92 3.07
C PHE A 152 -0.84 9.73 3.99
N PHE A 153 -0.74 8.58 4.65
CA PHE A 153 0.43 8.24 5.46
C PHE A 153 1.59 7.71 4.60
N ASP A 154 2.78 7.68 5.18
CA ASP A 154 3.93 7.03 4.57
C ASP A 154 3.66 5.53 4.38
N ALA A 155 3.98 5.00 3.20
CA ALA A 155 3.94 3.56 2.97
C ALA A 155 5.20 2.91 3.56
N ILE A 156 4.98 2.00 4.51
CA ILE A 156 6.04 1.36 5.28
C ILE A 156 6.15 -0.12 4.86
N PRO A 157 7.35 -0.68 4.64
CA PRO A 157 7.50 -2.05 4.17
C PRO A 157 7.06 -3.06 5.24
N LEU A 158 6.44 -4.16 4.83
CA LEU A 158 6.10 -5.22 5.78
C LEU A 158 7.39 -5.86 6.35
N PRO A 159 7.36 -6.33 7.61
CA PRO A 159 8.50 -6.99 8.23
C PRO A 159 9.03 -8.17 7.40
N GLY A 160 10.31 -8.12 7.03
CA GLY A 160 10.98 -9.15 6.24
C GLY A 160 10.50 -9.28 4.79
N LYS A 161 9.77 -8.29 4.26
CA LYS A 161 9.22 -8.30 2.89
C LYS A 161 9.76 -7.18 2.01
N SER A 162 10.87 -6.55 2.35
CA SER A 162 11.51 -5.53 1.51
C SER A 162 13.00 -5.74 1.40
N ASP A 163 13.53 -5.49 0.22
CA ASP A 163 14.96 -5.62 -0.09
C ASP A 163 15.44 -4.40 -0.85
N LEU A 164 16.72 -4.05 -0.64
CA LEU A 164 17.44 -3.03 -1.38
C LEU A 164 18.36 -3.69 -2.41
N PHE A 165 18.55 -3.03 -3.55
CA PHE A 165 19.32 -3.55 -4.67
C PHE A 165 20.22 -2.48 -5.25
N LEU A 166 21.41 -2.89 -5.67
CA LEU A 166 22.27 -2.11 -6.56
C LEU A 166 21.69 -2.21 -7.98
N ASP A 167 21.36 -1.06 -8.56
CA ASP A 167 21.07 -0.91 -9.99
C ASP A 167 22.03 0.11 -10.62
N VAL A 168 22.06 0.17 -11.95
CA VAL A 168 22.95 1.06 -12.71
C VAL A 168 22.17 1.76 -13.82
N ILE A 169 22.43 3.06 -13.99
CA ILE A 169 22.01 3.84 -15.16
C ILE A 169 23.24 4.14 -15.98
N THR A 170 23.21 3.87 -17.27
CA THR A 170 24.33 4.19 -18.15
C THR A 170 23.95 5.34 -19.08
N VAL A 171 24.58 6.50 -18.91
CA VAL A 171 24.40 7.64 -19.83
C VAL A 171 25.44 7.54 -20.93
N HIS A 172 25.00 7.46 -22.19
CA HIS A 172 25.89 7.32 -23.34
C HIS A 172 26.38 8.67 -23.90
N HIS A 173 25.58 9.74 -23.81
CA HIS A 173 25.89 11.05 -24.40
C HIS A 173 25.73 12.20 -23.37
N PRO A 174 26.52 12.21 -22.27
CA PRO A 174 26.33 13.17 -21.18
C PRO A 174 26.50 14.63 -21.64
N ASP A 175 27.46 14.91 -22.52
CA ASP A 175 27.74 16.26 -23.02
C ASP A 175 26.58 16.80 -23.86
N TYR A 176 25.98 15.96 -24.71
CA TYR A 176 24.81 16.31 -25.49
C TYR A 176 23.62 16.64 -24.58
N TYR A 177 23.30 15.77 -23.62
CA TYR A 177 22.15 15.96 -22.73
C TYR A 177 22.31 17.13 -21.75
N THR A 178 23.54 17.46 -21.35
CA THR A 178 23.79 18.49 -20.32
C THR A 178 24.01 19.87 -20.92
N THR A 179 24.77 19.95 -22.02
CA THR A 179 25.23 21.24 -22.59
C THR A 179 24.63 21.54 -23.96
N GLY A 180 24.15 20.52 -24.68
CA GLY A 180 23.71 20.66 -26.08
C GLY A 180 24.82 21.05 -27.06
N ALA A 181 26.08 21.13 -26.60
CA ALA A 181 27.19 21.69 -27.38
C ALA A 181 27.72 20.73 -28.45
N ASN A 182 27.66 19.42 -28.18
CA ASN A 182 28.17 18.39 -29.07
C ASN A 182 27.04 17.44 -29.49
N PRO A 183 26.84 17.17 -30.79
CA PRO A 183 25.91 16.13 -31.23
C PRO A 183 26.36 14.76 -30.71
N PRO A 184 25.41 13.84 -30.42
CA PRO A 184 25.73 12.52 -29.91
C PRO A 184 26.57 11.74 -30.92
N ALA A 185 27.63 11.09 -30.46
CA ALA A 185 28.55 10.34 -31.30
C ALA A 185 28.72 8.90 -30.83
N ASP A 186 28.92 7.97 -31.77
CA ASP A 186 29.04 6.54 -31.49
C ASP A 186 30.29 6.16 -30.66
N TRP A 187 31.24 7.09 -30.51
CA TRP A 187 32.46 6.91 -29.71
C TRP A 187 32.39 7.57 -28.32
N ASP A 188 31.24 8.12 -27.95
CA ASP A 188 31.04 8.65 -26.60
C ASP A 188 31.12 7.52 -25.57
N SER A 189 31.90 7.73 -24.51
CA SER A 189 32.10 6.70 -23.49
C SER A 189 30.89 6.62 -22.56
N PRO A 190 30.30 5.42 -22.35
CA PRO A 190 29.21 5.27 -21.40
C PRO A 190 29.67 5.61 -19.99
N THR A 191 28.85 6.36 -19.25
CA THR A 191 29.09 6.70 -17.85
C THR A 191 28.11 5.94 -16.96
N PRO A 192 28.52 4.83 -16.30
CA PRO A 192 27.67 4.07 -15.40
C PRO A 192 27.51 4.79 -14.07
N VAL A 193 26.27 5.04 -13.67
CA VAL A 193 25.90 5.66 -12.40
C VAL A 193 25.17 4.62 -11.54
N PRO A 194 25.83 4.06 -10.51
CA PRO A 194 25.20 3.12 -9.59
C PRO A 194 24.20 3.85 -8.69
N PHE A 195 23.05 3.23 -8.44
CA PHE A 195 22.02 3.78 -7.54
C PHE A 195 21.32 2.65 -6.79
N LEU A 196 20.61 3.01 -5.71
CA LEU A 196 19.78 2.07 -4.96
C LEU A 196 18.37 2.01 -5.52
N SER A 197 17.85 0.79 -5.63
CA SER A 197 16.42 0.53 -5.82
C SER A 197 15.88 -0.38 -4.72
N ALA A 198 14.57 -0.37 -4.55
CA ALA A 198 13.87 -1.20 -3.58
C ALA A 198 12.86 -2.13 -4.28
N SER A 199 12.56 -3.25 -3.64
CA SER A 199 11.41 -4.09 -3.96
C SER A 199 10.72 -4.53 -2.66
N GLY A 200 9.58 -5.21 -2.78
CA GLY A 200 8.88 -5.77 -1.63
C GLY A 200 7.40 -5.42 -1.52
N ARG A 201 6.85 -5.65 -0.33
CA ARG A 201 5.47 -5.29 0.04
C ARG A 201 5.46 -4.15 1.04
N TYR A 202 4.52 -3.23 0.85
CA TYR A 202 4.36 -2.02 1.65
C TYR A 202 2.93 -1.93 2.15
N LEU A 203 2.74 -1.51 3.40
CA LEU A 203 1.43 -1.17 3.93
C LEU A 203 1.16 0.30 3.62
N ILE A 204 0.10 0.57 2.86
CA ILE A 204 -0.40 1.91 2.57
C ILE A 204 -1.59 2.15 3.49
N ALA A 205 -1.60 3.30 4.18
CA ALA A 205 -2.68 3.69 5.07
C ALA A 205 -3.24 5.06 4.66
N LEU A 206 -4.57 5.17 4.69
CA LEU A 206 -5.32 6.39 4.43
C LEU A 206 -6.32 6.63 5.57
N LEU A 207 -6.57 7.90 5.89
CA LEU A 207 -7.57 8.29 6.89
C LEU A 207 -8.45 9.42 6.36
N GLY A 208 -9.76 9.29 6.53
CA GLY A 208 -10.76 10.25 6.07
C GLY A 208 -12.16 9.61 6.11
N PRO A 209 -13.19 10.28 5.58
CA PRO A 209 -14.50 9.68 5.38
C PRO A 209 -14.40 8.45 4.46
N GLU A 210 -15.11 7.37 4.81
CA GLU A 210 -14.99 6.05 4.17
C GLU A 210 -15.09 6.09 2.64
N GLU A 211 -16.12 6.74 2.10
CA GLU A 211 -16.36 6.89 0.66
C GLU A 211 -15.17 7.54 -0.07
N TRP A 212 -14.55 8.54 0.56
CA TRP A 212 -13.39 9.25 0.00
C TRP A 212 -12.11 8.44 0.11
N VAL A 213 -11.97 7.65 1.18
CA VAL A 213 -10.83 6.74 1.35
C VAL A 213 -10.87 5.60 0.33
N ASP A 214 -12.05 5.02 0.08
CA ASP A 214 -12.24 3.98 -0.93
C ASP A 214 -11.97 4.50 -2.35
N ALA A 215 -12.46 5.70 -2.66
CA ALA A 215 -12.15 6.38 -3.91
C ALA A 215 -10.64 6.63 -4.04
N ALA A 216 -9.99 7.11 -2.98
CA ALA A 216 -8.55 7.36 -2.98
C ALA A 216 -7.73 6.06 -3.17
N PHE A 217 -8.12 4.95 -2.54
CA PHE A 217 -7.49 3.65 -2.77
C PHE A 217 -7.68 3.15 -4.20
N SER A 218 -8.86 3.38 -4.79
CA SER A 218 -9.14 3.02 -6.18
C SER A 218 -8.24 3.82 -7.14
N ILE A 219 -8.15 5.14 -6.95
CA ILE A 219 -7.25 6.01 -7.74
C ILE A 219 -5.79 5.62 -7.54
N LEU A 220 -5.37 5.32 -6.30
CA LEU A 220 -4.03 4.82 -6.01
C LEU A 220 -3.77 3.48 -6.71
N GLY A 221 -4.72 2.56 -6.71
CA GLY A 221 -4.60 1.25 -7.38
C GLY A 221 -4.23 1.41 -8.84
N TYR A 222 -5.06 2.15 -9.59
CA TYR A 222 -4.82 2.40 -11.01
C TYR A 222 -3.54 3.20 -11.26
N SER A 223 -3.26 4.22 -10.44
CA SER A 223 -2.09 5.07 -10.64
C SER A 223 -0.77 4.35 -10.34
N LEU A 224 -0.71 3.53 -9.29
CA LEU A 224 0.46 2.72 -8.94
C LEU A 224 0.75 1.65 -9.99
N GLU A 225 -0.30 1.03 -10.57
CA GLU A 225 -0.15 -0.01 -11.57
C GLU A 225 0.25 0.55 -12.95
N THR A 226 -0.34 1.69 -13.36
CA THR A 226 -0.15 2.21 -14.72
C THR A 226 0.95 3.27 -14.82
N VAL A 227 1.09 4.15 -13.83
CA VAL A 227 2.09 5.23 -13.81
C VAL A 227 3.28 4.87 -12.95
N GLY A 228 3.05 4.30 -11.77
CA GLY A 228 4.07 4.04 -10.78
C GLY A 228 4.53 5.27 -10.01
N VAL A 229 5.17 5.02 -8.87
CA VAL A 229 5.66 6.03 -7.92
C VAL A 229 7.18 6.18 -7.97
N GLY A 230 7.68 7.39 -7.72
CA GLY A 230 9.10 7.68 -7.69
C GLY A 230 9.68 8.02 -9.06
N ALA A 231 10.97 7.77 -9.23
CA ALA A 231 11.72 8.10 -10.43
C ALA A 231 11.75 6.95 -11.44
N LYS A 232 12.06 7.28 -12.71
CA LYS A 232 12.24 6.33 -13.82
C LYS A 232 11.01 5.46 -14.12
N THR A 233 9.83 6.01 -13.87
CA THR A 233 8.55 5.37 -14.16
C THR A 233 8.35 5.06 -15.65
N SER A 234 8.96 5.85 -16.55
CA SER A 234 8.99 5.57 -18.01
C SER A 234 9.77 4.30 -18.37
N SER A 235 10.73 3.90 -17.54
CA SER A 235 11.52 2.67 -17.69
C SER A 235 10.93 1.50 -16.89
N GLY A 236 9.69 1.63 -16.39
CA GLY A 236 8.98 0.58 -15.66
C GLY A 236 9.23 0.54 -14.14
N TYR A 237 10.03 1.46 -13.58
CA TYR A 237 10.22 1.51 -12.13
C TYR A 237 8.95 1.98 -11.41
N GLY A 238 8.83 1.57 -10.16
CA GLY A 238 7.83 2.08 -9.23
C GLY A 238 6.42 1.57 -9.47
N ARG A 239 6.23 0.50 -10.25
CA ARG A 239 4.92 -0.14 -10.40
C ARG A 239 4.58 -0.98 -9.17
N LEU A 240 3.40 -0.75 -8.60
CA LEU A 240 2.86 -1.54 -7.51
C LEU A 240 1.44 -1.99 -7.83
N VAL A 241 1.09 -3.16 -7.33
CA VAL A 241 -0.30 -3.66 -7.30
C VAL A 241 -0.77 -3.60 -5.86
N LEU A 242 -1.81 -2.81 -5.62
CA LEU A 242 -2.54 -2.84 -4.37
C LEU A 242 -3.28 -4.17 -4.26
N GLU A 243 -3.07 -4.89 -3.15
CA GLU A 243 -3.89 -6.02 -2.80
C GLU A 243 -5.30 -5.48 -2.56
N THR A 244 -6.18 -5.73 -3.52
CA THR A 244 -7.60 -5.59 -3.27
C THR A 244 -7.93 -6.56 -2.15
N PRO A 245 -8.71 -6.13 -1.13
CA PRO A 245 -9.33 -7.12 -0.27
C PRO A 245 -10.04 -8.11 -1.20
N PRO A 246 -10.04 -9.42 -0.88
CA PRO A 246 -10.79 -10.38 -1.68
C PRO A 246 -12.18 -9.77 -1.91
N PRO A 247 -12.71 -9.82 -3.15
CA PRO A 247 -14.00 -9.23 -3.44
C PRO A 247 -14.93 -9.72 -2.34
N VAL A 248 -15.48 -8.79 -1.56
CA VAL A 248 -16.48 -9.12 -0.54
C VAL A 248 -17.50 -9.91 -1.32
N ASN A 249 -17.60 -11.21 -1.06
CA ASN A 249 -18.61 -12.01 -1.73
C ASN A 249 -19.91 -11.42 -1.21
N THR A 250 -20.58 -10.62 -2.03
CA THR A 250 -21.74 -9.82 -1.61
C THR A 250 -22.78 -10.74 -0.98
N GLU A 251 -22.88 -11.97 -1.49
CA GLU A 251 -23.72 -13.02 -0.92
C GLU A 251 -23.31 -13.42 0.50
N HIS A 252 -22.00 -13.55 0.78
CA HIS A 252 -21.51 -13.88 2.12
C HIS A 252 -21.80 -12.76 3.10
N GLN A 253 -21.56 -11.50 2.74
CA GLN A 253 -21.81 -10.37 3.64
C GLN A 253 -23.32 -10.20 3.93
N ILE A 254 -24.15 -10.26 2.88
CA ILE A 254 -25.62 -10.22 3.03
C ILE A 254 -26.07 -11.33 3.98
N VAL A 255 -25.57 -12.54 3.80
CA VAL A 255 -25.93 -13.67 4.66
C VAL A 255 -25.37 -13.54 6.07
N ASP A 256 -24.15 -13.05 6.25
CA ASP A 256 -23.53 -12.86 7.57
C ASP A 256 -24.29 -11.79 8.37
N ASP A 257 -24.71 -10.68 7.74
CA ASP A 257 -25.53 -9.64 8.36
C ASP A 257 -26.91 -10.18 8.76
N LEU A 258 -27.55 -10.96 7.89
CA LEU A 258 -28.83 -11.61 8.16
C LEU A 258 -28.73 -12.63 9.30
N ILE A 259 -27.67 -13.43 9.33
CA ILE A 259 -27.39 -14.39 10.40
C ILE A 259 -27.16 -13.65 11.73
N ALA A 260 -26.44 -12.53 11.72
CA ALA A 260 -26.22 -11.71 12.92
C ALA A 260 -27.55 -11.14 13.44
N GLN A 261 -28.42 -10.65 12.56
CA GLN A 261 -29.76 -10.17 12.93
C GLN A 261 -30.61 -11.29 13.57
N VAL A 262 -30.63 -12.48 12.96
CA VAL A 262 -31.35 -13.65 13.52
C VAL A 262 -30.78 -14.06 14.88
N SER A 263 -29.45 -14.11 14.99
CA SER A 263 -28.76 -14.48 16.22
C SER A 263 -29.04 -13.51 17.36
N SER A 264 -29.13 -12.21 17.06
CA SER A 264 -29.36 -11.13 18.02
C SER A 264 -30.80 -11.03 18.55
N LEU A 265 -31.78 -11.69 17.92
CA LEU A 265 -33.17 -11.67 18.38
C LEU A 265 -33.30 -12.19 19.81
N SER A 266 -34.01 -11.48 20.67
CA SER A 266 -34.34 -11.98 22.00
C SER A 266 -35.39 -13.11 21.91
N ASN A 267 -35.29 -14.13 22.78
CA ASN A 267 -36.10 -15.36 22.70
C ASN A 267 -37.62 -15.10 22.76
N ASP A 268 -38.04 -14.02 23.42
CA ASP A 268 -39.42 -13.53 23.50
C ASP A 268 -39.95 -13.00 22.17
N LYS A 269 -39.10 -12.36 21.36
CA LYS A 269 -39.46 -11.75 20.06
C LYS A 269 -39.47 -12.75 18.90
N VAL A 270 -38.86 -13.93 19.07
CA VAL A 270 -38.83 -14.98 18.04
C VAL A 270 -40.22 -15.37 17.54
N ALA A 271 -41.27 -15.29 18.39
CA ALA A 271 -42.64 -15.61 17.97
C ALA A 271 -43.15 -14.78 16.78
N GLY A 272 -42.85 -13.49 16.82
CA GLY A 272 -43.45 -12.49 15.94
C GLY A 272 -42.59 -12.14 14.73
N SER A 273 -41.28 -12.33 14.85
CA SER A 273 -40.33 -11.86 13.83
C SER A 273 -39.71 -12.99 13.00
N ILE A 274 -39.70 -14.24 13.48
CA ILE A 274 -38.97 -15.32 12.80
C ILE A 274 -39.56 -15.69 11.43
N TYR A 275 -40.86 -15.48 11.23
CA TYR A 275 -41.51 -15.74 9.94
C TYR A 275 -41.01 -14.77 8.86
N ALA A 276 -40.75 -13.51 9.19
CA ALA A 276 -40.20 -12.53 8.26
C ALA A 276 -38.80 -12.93 7.77
N PHE A 277 -37.97 -13.53 8.63
CA PHE A 277 -36.67 -14.07 8.22
C PHE A 277 -36.80 -15.29 7.29
N TYR A 278 -37.85 -16.11 7.46
CA TYR A 278 -38.16 -17.18 6.49
C TYR A 278 -38.59 -16.62 5.13
N GLU A 279 -39.44 -15.59 5.09
CA GLU A 279 -39.84 -14.93 3.83
C GLU A 279 -38.62 -14.33 3.14
N HIS A 280 -37.75 -13.66 3.90
CA HIS A 280 -36.51 -13.10 3.40
C HIS A 280 -35.57 -14.18 2.87
N TRP A 281 -35.44 -15.31 3.57
CA TRP A 281 -34.66 -16.47 3.11
C TRP A 281 -35.19 -17.03 1.78
N LYS A 282 -36.51 -17.05 1.58
CA LYS A 282 -37.14 -17.59 0.37
C LYS A 282 -36.81 -16.72 -0.85
N GLU A 283 -36.94 -15.41 -0.69
CA GLU A 283 -36.70 -14.40 -1.74
C GLU A 283 -35.21 -14.13 -1.98
N LEU A 284 -34.32 -14.56 -1.07
CA LEU A 284 -32.89 -14.33 -1.17
C LEU A 284 -32.30 -15.03 -2.41
N ASP A 285 -31.76 -14.23 -3.33
CA ASP A 285 -31.06 -14.68 -4.54
C ASP A 285 -29.55 -14.76 -4.27
N VAL A 286 -29.12 -15.88 -3.69
CA VAL A 286 -27.71 -16.19 -3.37
C VAL A 286 -27.42 -17.66 -3.67
N GLY A 287 -26.13 -18.01 -3.77
CA GLY A 287 -25.69 -19.38 -3.99
C GLY A 287 -26.24 -20.37 -2.95
N PRO A 288 -26.36 -21.67 -3.32
CA PRO A 288 -27.00 -22.69 -2.49
C PRO A 288 -26.31 -22.89 -1.13
N GLU A 289 -24.99 -22.72 -1.06
CA GLU A 289 -24.24 -22.80 0.20
C GLU A 289 -24.64 -21.67 1.17
N GLN A 290 -24.71 -20.44 0.68
CA GLN A 290 -25.06 -19.27 1.49
C GLN A 290 -26.53 -19.29 1.92
N LYS A 291 -27.42 -19.70 1.01
CA LYS A 291 -28.85 -19.91 1.31
C LYS A 291 -29.06 -21.00 2.37
N ARG A 292 -28.20 -22.03 2.39
CA ARG A 292 -28.20 -23.08 3.42
C ARG A 292 -27.74 -22.54 4.78
N ARG A 293 -26.65 -21.76 4.83
CA ARG A 293 -26.16 -21.13 6.07
C ARG A 293 -27.23 -20.27 6.76
N PHE A 294 -27.96 -19.48 5.98
CA PHE A 294 -29.03 -18.64 6.53
C PHE A 294 -30.21 -19.48 7.06
N ALA A 295 -30.64 -20.53 6.34
CA ALA A 295 -31.65 -21.47 6.82
C ALA A 295 -31.25 -22.15 8.13
N GLU A 296 -29.98 -22.57 8.24
CA GLU A 296 -29.43 -23.17 9.46
C GLU A 296 -29.53 -22.23 10.66
N ALA A 297 -29.15 -20.95 10.49
CA ALA A 297 -29.24 -19.95 11.55
C ALA A 297 -30.68 -19.73 12.05
N ILE A 298 -31.66 -19.68 11.13
CA ILE A 298 -33.08 -19.57 11.48
C ILE A 298 -33.53 -20.79 12.31
N VAL A 299 -33.17 -22.00 11.88
CA VAL A 299 -33.54 -23.24 12.58
C VAL A 299 -32.88 -23.32 13.96
N ILE A 300 -31.59 -22.98 14.07
CA ILE A 300 -30.86 -22.93 15.35
C ILE A 300 -31.55 -21.96 16.29
N LYS A 301 -31.89 -20.75 15.83
CA LYS A 301 -32.54 -19.75 16.67
C LYS A 301 -33.90 -20.19 17.20
N ILE A 302 -34.69 -20.91 16.39
CA ILE A 302 -35.98 -21.48 16.80
C ILE A 302 -35.81 -22.55 17.89
N LYS A 303 -34.75 -23.36 17.78
CA LYS A 303 -34.39 -24.38 18.78
C LYS A 303 -33.92 -23.73 20.08
N ASP A 304 -33.03 -22.75 20.01
CA ASP A 304 -32.50 -22.03 21.18
C ASP A 304 -33.59 -21.27 21.94
N ALA A 305 -34.59 -20.75 21.23
CA ALA A 305 -35.77 -20.13 21.84
C ALA A 305 -36.77 -21.15 22.42
N GLY A 306 -36.51 -22.46 22.33
CA GLY A 306 -37.36 -23.54 22.84
C GLY A 306 -38.69 -23.70 22.09
N ARG A 307 -38.80 -23.18 20.86
CA ARG A 307 -40.08 -23.10 20.12
C ARG A 307 -40.26 -24.20 19.08
N GLU A 308 -39.32 -25.13 18.97
CA GLU A 308 -39.33 -26.20 17.98
C GLU A 308 -40.64 -27.01 18.02
N LYS A 309 -41.12 -27.42 19.20
CA LYS A 309 -42.37 -28.19 19.34
C LYS A 309 -43.62 -27.47 18.82
N LYS A 310 -43.63 -26.14 18.83
CA LYS A 310 -44.76 -25.31 18.35
C LYS A 310 -44.63 -24.95 16.86
N THR A 311 -43.45 -25.11 16.29
CA THR A 311 -43.10 -24.64 14.94
C THR A 311 -42.93 -25.80 13.96
N LYS A 312 -42.61 -27.00 14.46
CA LYS A 312 -42.38 -28.23 13.68
C LYS A 312 -43.50 -28.62 12.70
N ASP A 313 -44.74 -28.30 13.02
CA ASP A 313 -45.90 -28.72 12.23
C ASP A 313 -46.25 -27.70 11.13
N LYS A 314 -45.64 -26.50 11.17
CA LYS A 314 -45.87 -25.45 10.18
C LYS A 314 -45.20 -25.79 8.85
N ALA A 315 -45.91 -25.54 7.75
CA ALA A 315 -45.44 -25.84 6.40
C ALA A 315 -44.09 -25.15 6.07
N TRP A 316 -43.95 -23.87 6.41
CA TRP A 316 -42.73 -23.10 6.17
C TRP A 316 -41.49 -23.63 6.93
N TYR A 317 -41.69 -24.21 8.13
CA TYR A 317 -40.59 -24.78 8.91
C TYR A 317 -40.14 -26.12 8.33
N LYS A 318 -41.07 -26.93 7.82
CA LYS A 318 -40.75 -28.18 7.11
C LYS A 318 -39.94 -27.90 5.85
N GLU A 319 -40.30 -26.85 5.11
CA GLU A 319 -39.55 -26.40 3.92
C GLU A 319 -38.10 -26.01 4.25
N LEU A 320 -37.87 -25.26 5.35
CA LEU A 320 -36.50 -24.96 5.82
C LEU A 320 -35.72 -26.22 6.18
N VAL A 321 -36.34 -27.13 6.95
CA VAL A 321 -35.67 -28.37 7.39
C VAL A 321 -35.40 -29.31 6.22
N ASP A 322 -36.29 -29.38 5.24
CA ASP A 322 -36.11 -30.19 4.03
C ASP A 322 -35.03 -29.60 3.11
N TYR A 323 -34.87 -28.27 3.06
CA TYR A 323 -33.77 -27.62 2.35
C TYR A 323 -32.39 -27.89 2.96
N LEU A 324 -32.33 -28.18 4.27
CA LEU A 324 -31.09 -28.49 4.99
C LEU A 324 -30.66 -29.97 4.89
N LYS A 325 -31.48 -30.83 4.27
CA LYS A 325 -31.14 -32.24 4.01
C LYS A 325 -30.34 -32.37 2.73
#